data_AF-A0A4R8LVR1-F1
#
_entry.id   AF-A0A4R8LVR1-F1
#
_cell.length_a   1.000
_cell.length_b   1.000
_cell.length_c   1.000
_cell.angle_alpha   90.00
_cell.angle_beta   90.00
_cell.angle_gamma   90.00
#
_symmetry.space_group_name_H-M   'P 1'
#
loop_
_entity.id
_entity.type
_entity.pdbx_description
1 polymer ?
#
loop_
_entity_poly.entity_id
_entity_poly.type
_entity_poly.pdbx_seq_one_letter_code
_entity_poly.pdbx_strand_id
1 'polypeptide(L)' 'RFTRGYGAMHQIHVMQADKGCDFDFLQRGGANADARSATRANGGGEPEIH' A
#
# COMPACT_ATOMS: atom_id res chain seq x y z
N ARG A 1 7.65 19.76 18.24
CA ARG A 1 8.12 18.65 17.38
C ARG A 1 8.91 17.66 18.21
N PHE A 2 8.77 16.36 17.95
CA PHE A 2 9.50 15.28 18.63
C PHE A 2 10.79 15.00 17.87
N THR A 3 11.88 14.82 18.60
CA THR A 3 13.22 14.58 18.01
C THR A 3 13.63 13.10 18.07
N ARG A 4 12.91 12.29 18.86
CA ARG A 4 13.13 10.84 18.99
C ARG A 4 11.83 10.09 19.29
N GLY A 5 11.90 8.76 19.26
CA GLY A 5 10.80 7.87 19.60
C GLY A 5 9.70 7.85 18.54
N TYR A 6 8.53 7.32 18.91
CA TYR A 6 7.40 7.15 17.99
C TYR A 6 6.97 8.46 17.30
N GLY A 7 6.93 9.56 18.04
CA GLY A 7 6.53 10.85 17.47
C GLY A 7 7.47 11.38 16.39
N ALA A 8 8.76 11.00 16.42
CA ALA A 8 9.72 11.31 15.37
C ALA A 8 9.54 10.38 14.16
N MET A 9 9.40 9.06 14.41
CA MET A 9 9.10 8.06 13.37
C MET A 9 7.83 8.42 12.59
N HIS A 10 6.74 8.74 13.30
CA HIS A 10 5.47 9.17 12.72
C HIS A 10 5.61 10.40 11.83
N GLN A 11 6.33 11.44 12.29
CA GLN A 11 6.52 12.65 11.49
C GLN A 11 7.34 12.43 10.21
N ILE A 12 8.17 11.40 10.16
CA ILE A 12 9.05 11.13 9.02
C ILE A 12 8.40 10.16 8.04
N HIS A 13 7.73 9.12 8.53
CA HIS A 13 7.36 7.95 7.72
C HIS A 13 5.87 7.80 7.42
N VAL A 14 4.97 8.55 8.08
CA VAL A 14 3.52 8.42 7.83
C VAL A 14 3.16 9.01 6.46
N MET A 15 2.48 8.21 5.64
CA MET A 15 2.03 8.64 4.32
C MET A 15 0.67 9.35 4.40
N GLN A 16 0.38 10.16 3.38
CA GLN A 16 -0.91 10.84 3.26
C GLN A 16 -2.06 9.85 3.02
N ALA A 17 -3.29 10.30 3.31
CA ALA A 17 -4.47 9.44 3.30
C ALA A 17 -4.79 8.84 1.93
N ASP A 18 -4.55 9.58 0.86
CA ASP A 18 -4.68 9.14 -0.53
C ASP A 18 -3.68 8.01 -0.89
N LYS A 19 -2.62 7.86 -0.10
CA LYS A 19 -1.58 6.83 -0.26
C LYS A 19 -1.68 5.70 0.76
N GLY A 20 -2.75 5.68 1.57
CA GLY A 20 -3.05 4.57 2.48
C GLY A 20 -2.87 4.86 3.97
N CYS A 21 -2.45 6.07 4.38
CA CYS A 21 -2.36 6.48 5.80
C CYS A 21 -1.53 5.53 6.70
N ASP A 22 -0.52 4.88 6.13
CA ASP A 22 0.36 3.95 6.85
C ASP A 22 1.83 4.36 6.62
N PHE A 23 2.74 3.67 7.27
CA PHE A 23 4.17 3.90 7.12
C PHE A 23 4.67 3.44 5.75
N ASP A 24 5.55 4.25 5.13
CA ASP A 24 6.18 3.95 3.84
C ASP A 24 6.86 2.56 3.80
N PHE A 25 7.55 2.19 4.87
CA PHE A 25 8.24 0.91 4.99
C PHE A 25 7.31 -0.30 5.14
N LEU A 26 6.01 -0.09 5.36
CA LEU A 26 5.00 -1.16 5.42
C LEU A 26 4.34 -1.43 4.07
N GLN A 27 4.51 -0.56 3.08
CA GLN A 27 3.94 -0.81 1.75
C GLN A 27 4.58 -2.06 1.12
N ARG A 28 3.72 -3.01 0.74
CA ARG A 28 4.11 -4.18 -0.06
C ARG A 28 4.63 -3.67 -1.39
N GLY A 29 5.95 -3.66 -1.48
CA GLY A 29 6.77 -2.94 -2.45
C GLY A 29 8.21 -2.78 -1.95
N GLY A 30 8.38 -2.71 -0.62
CA GLY A 30 9.61 -3.13 0.07
C GLY A 30 9.73 -4.65 0.30
N ALA A 31 8.68 -5.43 -0.03
CA ALA A 31 8.64 -6.90 0.04
C ALA A 31 7.54 -7.51 -0.87
N ASN A 32 7.54 -7.15 -2.17
CA ASN A 32 6.58 -7.55 -3.24
C ASN A 32 5.47 -6.52 -3.51
N ALA A 33 5.74 -5.64 -4.48
CA ALA A 33 4.82 -4.62 -5.01
C ALA A 33 3.74 -5.15 -5.97
N ASP A 34 3.59 -6.46 -6.13
CA ASP A 34 2.70 -7.03 -7.16
C ASP A 34 1.30 -7.42 -6.66
N ALA A 35 1.10 -7.56 -5.34
CA ALA A 35 -0.07 -8.31 -4.85
C ALA A 35 -1.40 -7.53 -4.81
N ARG A 36 -1.43 -6.20 -4.97
CA ARG A 36 -2.67 -5.41 -4.87
C ARG A 36 -3.03 -4.54 -6.07
N SER A 37 -2.25 -4.63 -7.15
CA SER A 37 -2.55 -3.96 -8.43
C SER A 37 -2.63 -4.94 -9.61
N ALA A 38 -3.01 -6.20 -9.38
CA ALA A 38 -3.24 -7.17 -10.45
C ALA A 38 -4.72 -7.50 -10.71
N THR A 39 -5.67 -6.98 -9.91
CA THR A 39 -7.09 -7.39 -10.01
C THR A 39 -7.99 -6.38 -10.76
N ARG A 40 -7.43 -5.36 -11.42
CA ARG A 40 -8.26 -4.43 -12.25
C ARG A 40 -7.78 -4.26 -13.69
N ALA A 41 -6.89 -5.14 -14.16
CA ALA A 41 -6.40 -5.10 -15.53
C ALA A 41 -6.56 -6.46 -16.21
N ASN A 42 -7.77 -7.02 -16.25
CA ASN A 42 -8.15 -7.90 -17.35
C ASN A 42 -9.68 -7.95 -17.49
N GLY A 43 -10.20 -7.27 -18.51
CA GLY A 43 -11.54 -7.58 -19.02
C GLY A 43 -11.47 -8.94 -19.70
N GLY A 44 -12.17 -9.92 -19.17
CA GLY A 44 -12.28 -11.25 -19.75
C GLY A 44 -13.54 -11.91 -19.19
N GLY A 45 -14.47 -12.22 -20.09
CA GLY A 45 -15.84 -12.62 -19.80
C GLY A 45 -15.97 -13.80 -18.83
N GLU A 46 -17.09 -13.78 -18.14
CA GLU A 46 -17.62 -14.88 -17.33
C GLU A 46 -17.58 -16.20 -18.13
N PRO A 47 -17.03 -17.31 -17.61
CA PRO A 47 -17.03 -18.58 -18.33
C PRO A 47 -18.43 -19.19 -18.31
N GLU A 48 -19.03 -19.36 -19.49
CA GLU A 48 -20.28 -20.11 -19.68
C GLU A 48 -20.04 -21.59 -19.39
N ILE A 49 -20.63 -22.08 -18.30
CA ILE A 49 -20.68 -23.50 -17.94
C ILE A 49 -21.63 -24.22 -18.92
N HIS A 50 -21.08 -25.09 -19.77
CA HIS A 50 -21.85 -26.08 -20.54
C HIS A 50 -21.98 -27.37 -19.73
#